data_AF-A0A377STT1-F1
#
_entry.id   AF-A0A377STT1-F1
#
_cell.length_a   1.000
_cell.length_b   1.000
_cell.length_c   1.000
_cell.angle_alpha   90.00
_cell.angle_beta   90.00
_cell.angle_gamma   90.00
#
_symmetry.space_group_name_H-M   'P 1'
#
loop_
_entity.id
_entity.type
_entity.pdbx_description
1 polymer ?
#
loop_
_entity_poly.entity_id
_entity_poly.type
_entity_poly.pdbx_seq_one_letter_code
_entity_poly.pdbx_strand_id
1 'polypeptide(L)'
;MTISVLQDFLNLRLLDIGAEDSRLEKLSEACNELSQQYMVEPNAAMTPLLTAWDPTAGPEPALIAIGELLQKYWPTFRGAFQDEPLTLYRAIVLEAVMQAMDRQGVLAVAVDLVGANVLPYLNVGKEERILSKILERARDIKSERLTQLWRIQTASEPISPLKISSTPALKNLDPNVWFSQVAAAAGPNTDKAGVTLETPNPYWPSQPTNWSYEFANRMAPLLADVHDKAVNAALKASTQVFKGLGESIATKLNDFFRSEQLRKNQLNISNNLLWWRQSLYSETAAMPYRKLDSLLVPLHMAIDMANLLPEVYPPAVESLLFEAVLAAIGSRGEEEISMGELMDAHKRSITIEGIARVKGLRITLGNRSLFIQSIANFCIHAKLDIPQLDFDSKTSMTLGDWAIWFLREIKALDALFLPDEIEQLEEQA
;
A
#
# COMPACT_ATOMS: atom_id res chain seq x y z
N MET A 1 -10.22 3.26 -17.52
CA MET A 1 -10.80 4.60 -17.75
C MET A 1 -10.43 5.43 -16.55
N THR A 2 -9.68 6.52 -16.74
CA THR A 2 -9.39 7.48 -15.68
C THR A 2 -10.69 8.16 -15.27
N ILE A 3 -11.09 7.99 -14.02
CA ILE A 3 -12.28 8.63 -13.45
C ILE A 3 -11.88 10.06 -13.10
N SER A 4 -12.52 11.07 -13.70
CA SER A 4 -12.30 12.48 -13.34
C SER A 4 -13.49 13.00 -12.54
N VAL A 5 -13.22 13.34 -11.28
CA VAL A 5 -14.12 14.01 -10.36
C VAL A 5 -14.44 15.42 -10.87
N LEU A 6 -13.45 16.18 -11.35
CA LEU A 6 -13.67 17.52 -11.95
C LEU A 6 -14.69 17.48 -13.09
N GLN A 7 -14.57 16.51 -13.99
CA GLN A 7 -15.51 16.37 -15.10
C GLN A 7 -16.91 16.02 -14.61
N ASP A 8 -17.05 15.22 -13.55
CA ASP A 8 -18.36 14.93 -12.95
C ASP A 8 -19.01 16.18 -12.35
N PHE A 9 -18.24 17.06 -11.68
CA PHE A 9 -18.74 18.34 -11.19
C PHE A 9 -19.30 19.23 -12.32
N LEU A 10 -18.58 19.31 -13.45
CA LEU A 10 -19.02 20.04 -14.64
C LEU A 10 -20.27 19.41 -15.27
N ASN A 11 -20.29 18.09 -15.42
CA ASN A 11 -21.41 17.36 -16.02
C ASN A 11 -22.69 17.50 -15.21
N LEU A 12 -22.58 17.53 -13.87
CA LEU A 12 -23.70 17.75 -12.97
C LEU A 12 -24.08 19.23 -12.82
N ARG A 13 -23.37 20.14 -13.52
CA ARG A 13 -23.54 21.61 -13.44
C ARG A 13 -23.44 22.13 -12.02
N LEU A 14 -22.57 21.52 -11.22
CA LEU A 14 -22.23 21.97 -9.88
C LEU A 14 -21.15 23.05 -9.90
N LEU A 15 -20.42 23.11 -11.01
CA LEU A 15 -19.35 24.05 -11.27
C LEU A 15 -19.57 24.71 -12.64
N ASP A 16 -19.38 26.03 -12.71
CA ASP A 16 -19.29 26.76 -13.97
C ASP A 16 -17.93 27.44 -14.04
N ILE A 17 -17.12 27.04 -15.02
CA ILE A 17 -15.78 27.59 -15.27
C ILE A 17 -15.75 28.42 -16.55
N GLY A 18 -16.89 28.67 -17.19
CA GLY A 18 -17.00 29.28 -18.52
C GLY A 18 -16.66 28.33 -19.67
N ALA A 19 -16.65 28.86 -20.89
CA ALA A 19 -16.57 28.08 -22.14
C ALA A 19 -15.14 27.85 -22.68
N GLU A 20 -14.10 28.26 -21.95
CA GLU A 20 -12.71 28.11 -22.39
C GLU A 20 -12.11 26.81 -21.85
N ASP A 21 -11.89 25.84 -22.72
CA ASP A 21 -11.33 24.51 -22.36
C ASP A 21 -9.99 24.60 -21.61
N SER A 22 -9.15 25.60 -21.91
CA SER A 22 -7.88 25.86 -21.21
C SER A 22 -8.01 26.07 -19.69
N ARG A 23 -9.21 26.38 -19.19
CA ARG A 23 -9.46 26.51 -17.75
C ARG A 23 -9.49 25.15 -17.07
N LEU A 24 -10.04 24.13 -17.71
CA LEU A 24 -10.03 22.76 -17.19
C LEU A 24 -8.60 22.21 -17.12
N GLU A 25 -7.76 22.54 -18.10
CA GLU A 25 -6.33 22.19 -18.08
C GLU A 25 -5.63 22.79 -16.86
N LYS A 26 -5.83 24.09 -16.58
CA LYS A 26 -5.28 24.76 -15.39
C LYS A 26 -5.76 24.16 -14.07
N LEU A 27 -7.03 23.75 -14.00
CA LEU A 27 -7.58 23.04 -12.84
C LEU A 27 -6.93 21.67 -12.68
N SER A 28 -6.72 20.97 -13.78
CA SER A 28 -6.06 19.66 -13.78
C SER A 28 -4.61 19.78 -13.31
N GLU A 29 -3.88 20.82 -13.72
CA GLU A 29 -2.53 21.11 -13.23
C GLU A 29 -2.50 21.39 -11.72
N ALA A 30 -3.44 22.19 -11.21
CA ALA A 30 -3.57 22.44 -9.78
C ALA A 30 -3.90 21.15 -8.99
N CYS A 31 -4.79 20.31 -9.52
CA CYS A 31 -5.09 19.00 -8.92
C CYS A 31 -3.87 18.09 -8.93
N ASN A 32 -3.09 18.08 -10.01
CA ASN A 32 -1.87 17.29 -10.11
C ASN A 32 -0.84 17.73 -9.08
N GLU A 33 -0.56 19.04 -8.92
CA GLU A 33 0.37 19.53 -7.89
C GLU A 33 -0.14 19.15 -6.48
N LEU A 34 -1.43 19.34 -6.21
CA LEU A 34 -2.01 18.99 -4.91
C LEU A 34 -1.96 17.48 -4.64
N SER A 35 -2.22 16.64 -5.65
CA SER A 35 -2.16 15.19 -5.53
C SER A 35 -0.73 14.72 -5.21
N GLN A 36 0.28 15.36 -5.79
CA GLN A 36 1.69 15.07 -5.48
C GLN A 36 2.03 15.44 -4.04
N GLN A 37 1.52 16.57 -3.54
CA GLN A 37 1.67 16.95 -2.14
C GLN A 37 1.01 15.92 -1.21
N TYR A 38 -0.20 15.48 -1.51
CA TYR A 38 -0.90 14.45 -0.72
C TYR A 38 -0.29 13.05 -0.86
N MET A 39 0.38 12.75 -1.97
CA MET A 39 1.13 11.51 -2.12
C MET A 39 2.32 11.49 -1.15
N VAL A 40 3.09 12.59 -1.09
CA VAL A 40 4.28 12.75 -0.23
C VAL A 40 3.91 12.89 1.24
N GLU A 41 2.87 13.66 1.55
CA GLU A 41 2.39 13.91 2.92
C GLU A 41 0.87 13.63 2.99
N PRO A 42 0.44 12.36 3.05
CA PRO A 42 -0.98 12.01 3.00
C PRO A 42 -1.80 12.54 4.16
N ASN A 43 -1.17 12.76 5.32
CA ASN A 43 -1.85 13.37 6.46
C ASN A 43 -2.33 14.81 6.17
N ALA A 44 -1.65 15.54 5.28
CA ALA A 44 -2.05 16.90 4.90
C ALA A 44 -3.37 16.94 4.12
N ALA A 45 -3.81 15.81 3.55
CA ALA A 45 -5.07 15.71 2.82
C ALA A 45 -6.31 15.74 3.74
N MET A 46 -6.18 15.32 4.99
CA MET A 46 -7.34 15.06 5.85
C MET A 46 -8.17 16.31 6.13
N THR A 47 -7.55 17.38 6.64
CA THR A 47 -8.31 18.60 6.97
C THR A 47 -9.05 19.17 5.75
N PRO A 48 -8.39 19.40 4.59
CA PRO A 48 -9.12 19.84 3.38
C PRO A 48 -10.21 18.87 2.93
N LEU A 49 -9.98 17.55 3.04
CA LEU A 49 -10.94 16.54 2.63
C LEU A 49 -12.22 16.56 3.48
N LEU A 50 -12.08 16.70 4.80
CA LEU A 50 -13.23 16.83 5.72
C LEU A 50 -14.13 18.00 5.32
N THR A 51 -13.53 19.16 5.04
CA THR A 51 -14.28 20.31 4.53
C THR A 51 -14.84 20.06 3.12
N ALA A 52 -14.10 19.33 2.27
CA ALA A 52 -14.52 19.04 0.91
C ALA A 52 -15.68 18.04 0.80
N TRP A 53 -15.92 17.19 1.80
CA TRP A 53 -17.07 16.29 1.80
C TRP A 53 -18.41 16.98 2.08
N ASP A 54 -18.41 18.12 2.74
CA ASP A 54 -19.61 18.86 3.11
C ASP A 54 -19.92 19.98 2.08
N PRO A 55 -20.98 19.87 1.26
CA PRO A 55 -21.34 20.92 0.32
C PRO A 55 -21.79 22.23 0.93
N THR A 56 -22.09 22.22 2.22
CA THR A 56 -22.53 23.39 2.98
C THR A 56 -21.39 24.03 3.79
N ALA A 57 -20.17 23.51 3.68
CA ALA A 57 -19.01 24.06 4.36
C ALA A 57 -18.72 25.51 3.95
N GLY A 58 -18.43 26.35 4.95
CA GLY A 58 -18.07 27.75 4.77
C GLY A 58 -16.61 27.96 4.32
N PRO A 59 -16.12 29.22 4.27
CA PRO A 59 -14.78 29.57 3.85
C PRO A 59 -13.73 29.24 4.91
N GLU A 60 -13.45 27.95 5.09
CA GLU A 60 -12.45 27.49 6.07
C GLU A 60 -11.02 27.70 5.58
N PRO A 61 -10.04 27.95 6.48
CA PRO A 61 -8.65 28.21 6.10
C PRO A 61 -8.06 27.16 5.16
N ALA A 62 -8.38 25.88 5.39
CA ALA A 62 -7.91 24.77 4.57
C ALA A 62 -8.41 24.81 3.12
N LEU A 63 -9.67 25.23 2.88
CA LEU A 63 -10.20 25.43 1.52
C LEU A 63 -9.67 26.71 0.89
N ILE A 64 -9.53 27.80 1.66
CA ILE A 64 -8.99 29.07 1.13
C ILE A 64 -7.55 28.90 0.63
N ALA A 65 -6.73 28.08 1.29
CA ALA A 65 -5.38 27.74 0.85
C ALA A 65 -5.35 27.07 -0.55
N ILE A 66 -6.42 26.35 -0.93
CA ILE A 66 -6.54 25.75 -2.27
C ILE A 66 -6.68 26.85 -3.33
N GLY A 67 -7.34 27.96 -3.00
CA GLY A 67 -7.43 29.13 -3.86
C GLY A 67 -6.06 29.79 -4.11
N GLU A 68 -5.16 29.77 -3.12
CA GLU A 68 -3.79 30.27 -3.26
C GLU A 68 -2.96 29.36 -4.18
N LEU A 69 -3.11 28.04 -4.06
CA LEU A 69 -2.50 27.07 -4.98
C LEU A 69 -3.02 27.27 -6.41
N LEU A 70 -4.33 27.37 -6.59
CA LEU A 70 -4.94 27.57 -7.90
C LEU A 70 -4.46 28.86 -8.58
N GLN A 71 -4.18 29.90 -7.80
CA GLN A 71 -3.71 31.18 -8.35
C GLN A 71 -2.39 31.07 -9.13
N LYS A 72 -1.56 30.06 -8.84
CA LYS A 72 -0.33 29.78 -9.61
C LYS A 72 -0.62 29.41 -11.07
N TYR A 73 -1.69 28.66 -11.30
CA TYR A 73 -2.07 28.12 -12.61
C TYR A 73 -3.12 28.98 -13.32
N TRP A 74 -4.02 29.61 -12.56
CA TRP A 74 -5.04 30.51 -13.08
C TRP A 74 -5.05 31.85 -12.34
N PRO A 75 -4.11 32.77 -12.61
CA PRO A 75 -3.97 34.02 -11.86
C PRO A 75 -5.21 34.92 -11.82
N THR A 76 -6.09 34.81 -12.82
CA THR A 76 -7.30 35.62 -12.99
C THR A 76 -8.57 34.95 -12.47
N PHE A 77 -8.50 33.75 -11.86
CA PHE A 77 -9.70 32.98 -11.50
C PHE A 77 -10.64 33.75 -10.56
N ARG A 78 -10.09 34.51 -9.58
CA ARG A 78 -10.90 35.30 -8.65
C ARG A 78 -11.75 36.37 -9.33
N GLY A 79 -11.34 36.86 -10.51
CA GLY A 79 -12.13 37.78 -11.32
C GLY A 79 -13.24 37.10 -12.13
N ALA A 80 -13.23 35.76 -12.23
CA ALA A 80 -14.23 34.98 -12.94
C ALA A 80 -15.44 34.60 -12.07
N PHE A 81 -15.34 34.73 -10.74
CA PHE A 81 -16.39 34.42 -9.79
C PHE A 81 -16.82 35.68 -9.02
N GLN A 82 -18.11 35.76 -8.66
CA GLN A 82 -18.64 36.89 -7.89
C GLN A 82 -18.22 36.81 -6.40
N ASP A 83 -18.21 35.60 -5.87
CA ASP A 83 -17.83 35.28 -4.50
C ASP A 83 -16.68 34.25 -4.50
N GLU A 84 -16.16 33.95 -3.30
CA GLU A 84 -15.16 32.91 -3.13
C GLU A 84 -15.69 31.56 -3.66
N PRO A 85 -15.04 30.92 -4.66
CA PRO A 85 -15.59 29.76 -5.34
C PRO A 85 -15.34 28.46 -4.55
N LEU A 86 -15.95 28.33 -3.38
CA LEU A 86 -15.72 27.19 -2.48
C LEU A 86 -15.98 25.83 -3.15
N THR A 87 -17.02 25.71 -3.97
CA THR A 87 -17.29 24.48 -4.75
C THR A 87 -16.14 24.11 -5.69
N LEU A 88 -15.45 25.11 -6.25
CA LEU A 88 -14.26 24.88 -7.08
C LEU A 88 -13.12 24.28 -6.27
N TYR A 89 -12.86 24.83 -5.07
CA TYR A 89 -11.82 24.34 -4.19
C TYR A 89 -12.11 22.91 -3.72
N ARG A 90 -13.37 22.62 -3.35
CA ARG A 90 -13.81 21.27 -2.99
C ARG A 90 -13.60 20.28 -4.14
N ALA A 91 -13.95 20.66 -5.37
CA ALA A 91 -13.75 19.81 -6.54
C ALA A 91 -12.25 19.52 -6.80
N ILE A 92 -11.38 20.52 -6.61
CA ILE A 92 -9.91 20.35 -6.70
C ILE A 92 -9.40 19.38 -5.63
N VAL A 93 -9.82 19.54 -4.37
CA VAL A 93 -9.43 18.64 -3.28
C VAL A 93 -9.87 17.21 -3.55
N LEU A 94 -11.13 17.00 -3.94
CA LEU A 94 -11.68 15.66 -4.18
C LEU A 94 -11.00 14.97 -5.37
N GLU A 95 -10.70 15.69 -6.45
CA GLU A 95 -9.91 15.18 -7.58
C GLU A 95 -8.47 14.83 -7.13
N ALA A 96 -7.81 15.72 -6.41
CA ALA A 96 -6.44 15.51 -5.94
C ALA A 96 -6.33 14.29 -5.00
N VAL A 97 -7.29 14.12 -4.08
CA VAL A 97 -7.37 12.93 -3.22
C VAL A 97 -7.61 11.67 -4.05
N MET A 98 -8.54 11.71 -5.01
CA MET A 98 -8.81 10.58 -5.91
C MET A 98 -7.53 10.12 -6.64
N GLN A 99 -6.75 11.06 -7.16
CA GLN A 99 -5.48 10.77 -7.83
C GLN A 99 -4.39 10.29 -6.87
N ALA A 100 -4.28 10.89 -5.68
CA ALA A 100 -3.26 10.54 -4.70
C ALA A 100 -3.46 9.13 -4.13
N MET A 101 -4.72 8.71 -3.91
CA MET A 101 -5.04 7.35 -3.41
C MET A 101 -4.48 6.23 -4.29
N ASP A 102 -4.43 6.43 -5.62
CA ASP A 102 -3.92 5.41 -6.56
C ASP A 102 -2.41 5.15 -6.38
N ARG A 103 -1.68 6.08 -5.76
CA ARG A 103 -0.23 5.98 -5.50
C ARG A 103 0.12 5.87 -4.03
N GLN A 104 -0.80 6.27 -3.14
CA GLN A 104 -0.62 6.28 -1.71
C GLN A 104 -1.80 5.53 -1.07
N GLY A 105 -1.63 4.22 -0.89
CA GLY A 105 -2.72 3.34 -0.48
C GLY A 105 -3.19 3.60 0.95
N VAL A 106 -2.34 4.14 1.83
CA VAL A 106 -2.77 4.54 3.18
C VAL A 106 -3.79 5.68 3.16
N LEU A 107 -3.72 6.57 2.18
CA LEU A 107 -4.72 7.63 2.00
C LEU A 107 -6.07 7.01 1.62
N ALA A 108 -6.08 5.98 0.78
CA ALA A 108 -7.29 5.24 0.44
C ALA A 108 -7.92 4.56 1.67
N VAL A 109 -7.09 3.99 2.56
CA VAL A 109 -7.56 3.43 3.84
C VAL A 109 -8.24 4.52 4.67
N ALA A 110 -7.61 5.69 4.82
CA ALA A 110 -8.17 6.80 5.60
C ALA A 110 -9.49 7.32 4.99
N VAL A 111 -9.53 7.50 3.67
CA VAL A 111 -10.72 7.96 2.93
C VAL A 111 -11.90 7.01 3.11
N ASP A 112 -11.72 5.70 2.99
CA ASP A 112 -12.83 4.74 3.17
C ASP A 112 -13.30 4.68 4.64
N LEU A 113 -12.36 4.63 5.60
CA LEU A 113 -12.70 4.55 7.03
C LEU A 113 -13.41 5.81 7.54
N VAL A 114 -12.86 6.98 7.25
CA VAL A 114 -13.45 8.25 7.68
C VAL A 114 -14.71 8.56 6.87
N GLY A 115 -14.71 8.29 5.56
CA GLY A 115 -15.89 8.48 4.73
C GLY A 115 -17.08 7.64 5.19
N ALA A 116 -16.85 6.41 5.68
CA ALA A 116 -17.89 5.56 6.27
C ALA A 116 -18.46 6.09 7.58
N ASN A 117 -17.72 6.93 8.30
CA ASN A 117 -18.22 7.66 9.46
C ASN A 117 -18.98 8.91 9.02
N VAL A 118 -18.38 9.69 8.12
CA VAL A 118 -18.80 11.06 7.84
C VAL A 118 -20.02 11.12 6.93
N LEU A 119 -19.94 10.47 5.77
CA LEU A 119 -20.88 10.69 4.68
C LEU A 119 -22.34 10.30 4.98
N PRO A 120 -22.65 9.25 5.79
CA PRO A 120 -24.03 8.94 6.13
C PRO A 120 -24.79 10.07 6.85
N TYR A 121 -24.08 11.02 7.45
CA TYR A 121 -24.65 12.11 8.24
C TYR A 121 -24.58 13.48 7.55
N LEU A 122 -24.02 13.55 6.34
CA LEU A 122 -23.94 14.78 5.56
C LEU A 122 -25.08 14.87 4.53
N ASN A 123 -25.60 16.09 4.33
CA ASN A 123 -26.52 16.36 3.22
C ASN A 123 -25.74 16.66 1.94
N VAL A 124 -25.34 15.61 1.24
CA VAL A 124 -24.47 15.71 0.05
C VAL A 124 -25.22 16.03 -1.25
N GLY A 125 -26.55 15.90 -1.26
CA GLY A 125 -27.41 16.25 -2.38
C GLY A 125 -26.94 15.64 -3.72
N LYS A 126 -26.74 16.50 -4.73
CA LYS A 126 -26.33 16.07 -6.08
C LYS A 126 -24.91 15.49 -6.15
N GLU A 127 -24.09 15.73 -5.13
CA GLU A 127 -22.70 15.24 -5.08
C GLU A 127 -22.60 13.78 -4.63
N GLU A 128 -23.70 13.17 -4.15
CA GLU A 128 -23.72 11.77 -3.68
C GLU A 128 -23.00 10.82 -4.64
N ARG A 129 -23.32 10.89 -5.93
CA ARG A 129 -22.71 10.02 -6.95
C ARG A 129 -21.20 10.23 -7.08
N ILE A 130 -20.71 11.46 -6.91
CA ILE A 130 -19.28 11.77 -6.98
C ILE A 130 -18.58 11.16 -5.76
N LEU A 131 -19.13 11.40 -4.57
CA LEU A 131 -18.55 10.93 -3.32
C LEU A 131 -18.58 9.40 -3.21
N SER A 132 -19.66 8.75 -3.67
CA SER A 132 -19.72 7.29 -3.74
C SER A 132 -18.63 6.69 -4.61
N LYS A 133 -18.32 7.28 -5.78
CA LYS A 133 -17.22 6.81 -6.63
C LYS A 133 -15.86 6.88 -5.95
N ILE A 134 -15.61 7.97 -5.21
CA ILE A 134 -14.36 8.14 -4.44
C ILE A 134 -14.27 7.06 -3.36
N LEU A 135 -15.35 6.81 -2.62
CA LEU A 135 -15.37 5.74 -1.61
C LEU A 135 -15.25 4.35 -2.19
N GLU A 136 -15.89 4.06 -3.32
CA GLU A 136 -15.76 2.77 -4.02
C GLU A 136 -14.30 2.52 -4.40
N ARG A 137 -13.62 3.54 -4.98
CA ARG A 137 -12.20 3.42 -5.31
C ARG A 137 -11.33 3.22 -4.07
N ALA A 138 -11.58 3.99 -3.01
CA ALA A 138 -10.87 3.86 -1.75
C ALA A 138 -11.03 2.44 -1.16
N ARG A 139 -12.24 1.89 -1.24
CA ARG A 139 -12.58 0.55 -0.78
C ARG A 139 -11.92 -0.55 -1.60
N ASP A 140 -11.84 -0.39 -2.92
CA ASP A 140 -11.14 -1.35 -3.79
C ASP A 140 -9.66 -1.45 -3.39
N ILE A 141 -8.98 -0.31 -3.23
CA ILE A 141 -7.58 -0.25 -2.80
C ILE A 141 -7.42 -0.83 -1.39
N LYS A 142 -8.30 -0.48 -0.45
CA LYS A 142 -8.30 -1.05 0.91
C LYS A 142 -8.49 -2.58 0.87
N SER A 143 -9.35 -3.09 -0.02
CA SER A 143 -9.64 -4.51 -0.16
C SER A 143 -8.43 -5.30 -0.68
N GLU A 144 -7.67 -4.72 -1.61
CA GLU A 144 -6.40 -5.28 -2.07
C GLU A 144 -5.39 -5.40 -0.92
N ARG A 145 -5.22 -4.33 -0.13
CA ARG A 145 -4.36 -4.35 1.07
C ARG A 145 -4.84 -5.36 2.11
N LEU A 146 -6.15 -5.41 2.35
CA LEU A 146 -6.76 -6.37 3.27
C LEU A 146 -6.43 -7.81 2.86
N THR A 147 -6.51 -8.12 1.56
CA THR A 147 -6.20 -9.45 1.03
C THR A 147 -4.73 -9.83 1.24
N GLN A 148 -3.81 -8.85 1.19
CA GLN A 148 -2.39 -9.07 1.44
C GLN A 148 -2.09 -9.33 2.92
N LEU A 149 -2.70 -8.55 3.82
CA LEU A 149 -2.44 -8.60 5.26
C LEU A 149 -3.25 -9.68 6.00
N TRP A 150 -4.46 -10.01 5.50
CA TRP A 150 -5.40 -10.96 6.09
C TRP A 150 -5.69 -12.13 5.15
N ARG A 151 -4.66 -12.66 4.49
CA ARG A 151 -4.81 -13.76 3.53
C ARG A 151 -5.35 -15.03 4.20
N ILE A 152 -6.64 -15.29 4.03
CA ILE A 152 -7.29 -16.53 4.48
C ILE A 152 -6.81 -17.67 3.57
N GLN A 153 -5.79 -18.42 3.98
CA GLN A 153 -5.44 -19.67 3.31
C GLN A 153 -6.45 -20.75 3.72
N THR A 154 -7.51 -20.90 2.92
CA THR A 154 -8.54 -21.94 3.11
C THR A 154 -8.10 -23.32 2.60
N ALA A 155 -6.99 -23.42 1.87
CA ALA A 155 -6.45 -24.68 1.38
C ALA A 155 -4.92 -24.64 1.36
N SER A 156 -4.29 -25.80 1.59
CA SER A 156 -2.87 -25.99 1.34
C SER A 156 -2.62 -25.74 -0.14
N GLU A 157 -2.00 -24.60 -0.48
CA GLU A 157 -1.59 -24.34 -1.85
C GLU A 157 -0.66 -25.48 -2.29
N PRO A 158 -0.97 -26.19 -3.39
CA PRO A 158 -0.12 -27.27 -3.85
C PRO A 158 1.28 -26.71 -4.12
N ILE A 159 2.27 -27.23 -3.40
CA ILE A 159 3.67 -26.86 -3.58
C ILE A 159 4.00 -27.11 -5.05
N SER A 160 4.14 -26.03 -5.82
CA SER A 160 4.47 -26.16 -7.23
C SER A 160 5.84 -26.83 -7.35
N PRO A 161 6.01 -27.80 -8.25
CA PRO A 161 7.27 -28.52 -8.41
C PRO A 161 8.40 -27.53 -8.70
N LEU A 162 9.57 -27.78 -8.10
CA LEU A 162 10.78 -27.02 -8.36
C LEU A 162 11.08 -27.03 -9.86
N LYS A 163 11.19 -25.86 -10.48
CA LYS A 163 11.59 -25.74 -11.88
C LYS A 163 13.09 -25.94 -11.95
N ILE A 164 13.51 -27.18 -12.15
CA ILE A 164 14.90 -27.50 -12.42
C ILE A 164 15.15 -27.22 -13.91
N SER A 165 16.04 -26.28 -14.22
CA SER A 165 16.49 -26.05 -15.58
C SER A 165 17.05 -27.37 -16.15
N SER A 166 16.55 -27.79 -17.31
CA SER A 166 17.08 -28.98 -17.99
C SER A 166 18.58 -28.82 -18.23
N THR A 167 19.34 -29.89 -18.01
CA THR A 167 20.76 -29.92 -18.39
C THR A 167 20.89 -29.59 -19.87
N PRO A 168 21.62 -28.53 -20.26
CA PRO A 168 21.85 -28.26 -21.67
C PRO A 168 22.57 -29.48 -22.25
N ALA A 169 22.01 -30.05 -23.31
CA ALA A 169 22.65 -31.15 -24.02
C ALA A 169 24.06 -30.70 -24.43
N LEU A 170 25.07 -31.54 -24.17
CA LEU A 170 26.40 -31.32 -24.72
C LEU A 170 26.24 -31.19 -26.23
N LYS A 171 26.57 -30.01 -26.78
CA LYS A 171 26.50 -29.79 -28.22
C LYS A 171 27.36 -30.86 -28.89
N ASN A 172 26.82 -31.52 -29.92
CA ASN A 172 27.60 -32.43 -30.76
C ASN A 172 28.83 -31.67 -31.26
N LEU A 173 30.02 -32.17 -30.92
CA LEU A 173 31.27 -31.62 -31.44
C LEU A 173 31.25 -31.85 -32.96
N ASP A 174 31.44 -30.79 -33.75
CA ASP A 174 31.61 -30.93 -35.19
C ASP A 174 32.87 -31.78 -35.46
N PRO A 175 32.74 -32.93 -36.16
CA PRO A 175 33.87 -33.82 -36.44
C PRO A 175 35.04 -33.13 -37.15
N ASN A 176 34.80 -31.98 -37.78
CA ASN A 176 35.83 -31.25 -38.53
C ASN A 176 36.64 -30.26 -37.69
N VAL A 177 36.22 -29.95 -36.45
CA VAL A 177 36.86 -28.92 -35.62
C VAL A 177 38.35 -29.20 -35.40
N TRP A 178 38.71 -30.48 -35.29
CA TRP A 178 40.07 -30.93 -35.01
C TRP A 178 40.79 -31.53 -36.21
N PHE A 179 40.17 -31.49 -37.39
CA PHE A 179 40.65 -32.22 -38.55
C PHE A 179 42.06 -31.79 -38.94
N SER A 180 42.35 -30.49 -38.96
CA SER A 180 43.68 -29.99 -39.34
C SER A 180 44.76 -30.43 -38.36
N GLN A 181 44.50 -30.45 -37.05
CA GLN A 181 45.47 -30.90 -36.05
C GLN A 181 45.70 -32.41 -36.12
N VAL A 182 44.63 -33.20 -36.30
CA VAL A 182 44.75 -34.66 -36.49
C VAL A 182 45.51 -34.98 -37.79
N ALA A 183 45.20 -34.29 -38.88
CA ALA A 183 45.90 -34.45 -40.16
C ALA A 183 47.37 -34.05 -40.06
N ALA A 184 47.68 -32.95 -39.36
CA ALA A 184 49.05 -32.52 -39.10
C ALA A 184 49.82 -33.55 -38.26
N ALA A 185 49.19 -34.25 -37.31
CA ALA A 185 49.85 -35.33 -36.58
C ALA A 185 50.09 -36.57 -37.44
N ALA A 186 49.16 -36.88 -38.35
CA ALA A 186 49.17 -38.08 -39.18
C ALA A 186 50.21 -38.07 -40.31
N GLY A 187 50.58 -36.90 -40.85
CA GLY A 187 51.56 -36.83 -41.93
C GLY A 187 51.83 -35.42 -42.46
N PRO A 188 52.68 -35.29 -43.50
CA PRO A 188 53.17 -34.01 -43.99
C PRO A 188 52.14 -33.21 -44.80
N ASN A 189 51.08 -33.85 -45.31
CA ASN A 189 50.01 -33.20 -46.06
C ASN A 189 48.65 -33.91 -45.86
N THR A 190 47.58 -33.29 -46.38
CA THR A 190 46.22 -33.84 -46.39
C THR A 190 45.61 -33.69 -47.79
N ASP A 191 44.69 -34.58 -48.14
CA ASP A 191 43.91 -34.59 -49.37
C ASP A 191 42.69 -33.64 -49.31
N LYS A 192 42.39 -33.07 -48.13
CA LYS A 192 41.27 -32.15 -47.96
C LYS A 192 41.62 -30.75 -48.44
N ALA A 193 40.94 -30.31 -49.50
CA ALA A 193 41.14 -28.99 -50.09
C ALA A 193 40.87 -27.86 -49.09
N GLY A 194 41.71 -26.83 -49.11
CA GLY A 194 41.57 -25.63 -48.28
C GLY A 194 42.01 -25.77 -46.82
N VAL A 195 42.67 -26.88 -46.45
CA VAL A 195 43.20 -27.10 -45.10
C VAL A 195 44.71 -26.85 -45.06
N THR A 196 45.13 -25.86 -44.28
CA THR A 196 46.55 -25.62 -43.99
C THR A 196 46.95 -26.38 -42.73
N LEU A 197 48.06 -27.13 -42.79
CA LEU A 197 48.60 -27.86 -41.65
C LEU A 197 49.73 -27.06 -41.00
N GLU A 198 49.57 -26.73 -39.72
CA GLU A 198 50.62 -26.11 -38.93
C GLU A 198 51.54 -27.19 -38.34
N THR A 199 52.83 -27.12 -38.63
CA THR A 199 53.84 -28.07 -38.14
C THR A 199 53.45 -29.54 -38.38
N PRO A 200 53.28 -29.98 -39.64
CA PRO A 200 52.87 -31.36 -39.89
C PRO A 200 53.98 -32.35 -39.58
N ASN A 201 53.61 -33.59 -39.27
CA ASN A 201 54.53 -34.69 -39.05
C ASN A 201 55.34 -34.92 -40.35
N PRO A 202 56.68 -34.79 -40.32
CA PRO A 202 57.48 -34.88 -41.54
C PRO A 202 57.56 -36.31 -42.09
N TYR A 203 57.13 -37.30 -41.31
CA TYR A 203 57.21 -38.71 -41.64
C TYR A 203 55.86 -39.27 -42.08
N TRP A 204 55.89 -40.29 -42.93
CA TRP A 204 54.72 -41.07 -43.31
C TRP A 204 54.62 -42.35 -42.46
N PRO A 205 53.43 -42.98 -42.31
CA PRO A 205 53.29 -44.28 -41.64
C PRO A 205 54.18 -45.39 -42.21
N SER A 206 54.64 -45.24 -43.46
CA SER A 206 55.64 -46.12 -44.09
C SER A 206 57.03 -46.03 -43.47
N GLN A 207 57.28 -45.05 -42.59
CA GLN A 207 58.49 -44.87 -41.79
C GLN A 207 58.18 -45.06 -40.29
N PRO A 208 57.85 -46.30 -39.88
CA PRO A 208 57.07 -46.58 -38.66
C PRO A 208 57.70 -46.06 -37.38
N THR A 209 59.02 -46.20 -37.22
CA THR A 209 59.74 -45.79 -35.99
C THR A 209 59.63 -44.27 -35.78
N ASN A 210 60.04 -43.47 -36.77
CA ASN A 210 60.06 -42.01 -36.65
C ASN A 210 58.65 -41.41 -36.69
N TRP A 211 57.76 -41.98 -37.51
CA TRP A 211 56.37 -41.57 -37.56
C TRP A 211 55.66 -41.76 -36.22
N SER A 212 55.83 -42.91 -35.57
CA SER A 212 55.15 -43.21 -34.31
C SER A 212 55.54 -42.24 -33.18
N TYR A 213 56.81 -41.82 -33.13
CA TYR A 213 57.29 -40.86 -32.13
C TYR A 213 56.71 -39.46 -32.35
N GLU A 214 56.73 -38.97 -33.59
CA GLU A 214 56.15 -37.66 -33.93
C GLU A 214 54.62 -37.66 -33.81
N PHE A 215 53.95 -38.73 -34.24
CA PHE A 215 52.50 -38.87 -34.13
C PHE A 215 52.05 -38.86 -32.67
N ALA A 216 52.69 -39.65 -31.80
CA ALA A 216 52.34 -39.69 -30.38
C ALA A 216 52.59 -38.34 -29.70
N ASN A 217 53.73 -37.68 -29.98
CA ASN A 217 54.06 -36.37 -29.42
C ASN A 217 53.07 -35.27 -29.85
N ARG A 218 52.50 -35.36 -31.06
CA ARG A 218 51.55 -34.37 -31.59
C ARG A 218 50.10 -34.68 -31.20
N MET A 219 49.72 -35.95 -31.14
CA MET A 219 48.37 -36.36 -30.76
C MET A 219 48.10 -36.28 -29.26
N ALA A 220 49.08 -36.53 -28.40
CA ALA A 220 48.86 -36.51 -26.96
C ALA A 220 48.38 -35.14 -26.43
N PRO A 221 48.99 -33.99 -26.81
CA PRO A 221 48.47 -32.67 -26.44
C PRO A 221 47.08 -32.38 -26.99
N LEU A 222 46.77 -32.87 -28.21
CA LEU A 222 45.46 -32.69 -28.83
C LEU A 222 44.36 -33.45 -28.06
N LEU A 223 44.63 -34.69 -27.67
CA LEU A 223 43.69 -35.49 -26.86
C LEU A 223 43.48 -34.87 -25.47
N ALA A 224 44.54 -34.33 -24.86
CA ALA A 224 44.44 -33.60 -23.60
C ALA A 224 43.57 -32.34 -23.74
N ASP A 225 43.77 -31.52 -24.78
CA ASP A 225 42.97 -30.32 -25.03
C ASP A 225 41.49 -30.63 -25.32
N VAL A 226 41.20 -31.70 -26.08
CA VAL A 226 39.82 -32.17 -26.30
C VAL A 226 39.17 -32.61 -25.00
N HIS A 227 39.89 -33.39 -24.18
CA HIS A 227 39.42 -33.83 -22.87
C HIS A 227 39.16 -32.63 -21.94
N ASP A 228 40.10 -31.69 -21.84
CA ASP A 228 39.98 -30.51 -20.98
C ASP A 228 38.82 -29.61 -21.44
N LYS A 229 38.62 -29.45 -22.75
CA LYS A 229 37.47 -28.70 -23.30
C LYS A 229 36.14 -29.38 -22.99
N ALA A 230 36.07 -30.72 -23.09
CA ALA A 230 34.87 -31.47 -22.74
C ALA A 230 34.55 -31.39 -21.23
N VAL A 231 35.56 -31.55 -20.37
CA VAL A 231 35.44 -31.42 -18.91
C VAL A 231 35.00 -30.01 -18.53
N ASN A 232 35.62 -28.98 -19.10
CA ASN A 232 35.25 -27.59 -18.85
C ASN A 232 33.84 -27.25 -19.31
N ALA A 233 33.39 -27.79 -20.45
CA ALA A 233 32.01 -27.62 -20.93
C ALA A 233 31.01 -28.30 -19.99
N ALA A 234 31.29 -29.52 -19.55
CA ALA A 234 30.46 -30.26 -18.59
C ALA A 234 30.40 -29.55 -17.22
N LEU A 235 31.53 -29.02 -16.74
CA LEU A 235 31.60 -28.26 -15.49
C LEU A 235 30.79 -26.97 -15.59
N LYS A 236 30.93 -26.19 -16.67
CA LYS A 236 30.14 -24.97 -16.91
C LYS A 236 28.63 -25.25 -16.96
N ALA A 237 28.21 -26.30 -17.67
CA ALA A 237 26.81 -26.72 -17.72
C ALA A 237 26.29 -27.09 -16.33
N SER A 238 27.08 -27.84 -15.56
CA SER A 238 26.74 -28.24 -14.20
C SER A 238 26.62 -27.04 -13.26
N THR A 239 27.57 -26.11 -13.28
CA THR A 239 27.54 -24.88 -12.47
C THR A 239 26.29 -24.05 -12.74
N GLN A 240 25.87 -23.94 -14.01
CA GLN A 240 24.65 -23.20 -14.37
C GLN A 240 23.38 -23.88 -13.82
N VAL A 241 23.30 -25.21 -13.87
CA VAL A 241 22.19 -25.97 -13.29
C VAL A 241 22.15 -25.82 -11.77
N PHE A 242 23.29 -25.94 -11.09
CA PHE A 242 23.37 -25.76 -9.64
C PHE A 242 23.01 -24.33 -9.21
N LYS A 243 23.44 -23.31 -9.96
CA LYS A 243 23.05 -21.93 -9.70
C LYS A 243 21.54 -21.74 -9.82
N GLY A 244 20.93 -22.22 -10.90
CA GLY A 244 19.47 -22.13 -11.10
C GLY A 244 18.67 -22.90 -10.05
N LEU A 245 19.18 -24.06 -9.60
CA LEU A 245 18.60 -24.80 -8.48
C LEU A 245 18.68 -23.99 -7.18
N GLY A 246 19.85 -23.40 -6.89
CA GLY A 246 20.06 -22.56 -5.70
C GLY A 246 19.11 -21.36 -5.67
N GLU A 247 18.97 -20.66 -6.79
CA GLU A 247 18.02 -19.54 -6.95
C GLU A 247 16.57 -20.01 -6.75
N SER A 248 16.16 -21.12 -7.39
CA SER A 248 14.78 -21.63 -7.24
C SER A 248 14.47 -22.07 -5.81
N ILE A 249 15.44 -22.69 -5.10
CA ILE A 249 15.29 -23.07 -3.69
C ILE A 249 15.18 -21.81 -2.83
N ALA A 250 16.05 -20.82 -3.03
CA ALA A 250 16.03 -19.58 -2.28
C ALA A 250 14.69 -18.84 -2.42
N THR A 251 14.17 -18.71 -3.65
CA THR A 251 12.85 -18.10 -3.90
C THR A 251 11.74 -18.88 -3.19
N LYS A 252 11.69 -20.21 -3.33
CA LYS A 252 10.64 -21.02 -2.70
C LYS A 252 10.69 -21.02 -1.17
N LEU A 253 11.89 -21.03 -0.59
CA LEU A 253 12.06 -20.89 0.86
C LEU A 253 11.60 -19.52 1.34
N ASN A 254 11.96 -18.43 0.63
CA ASN A 254 11.50 -17.09 0.97
C ASN A 254 9.98 -16.96 0.88
N ASP A 255 9.35 -17.50 -0.16
CA ASP A 255 7.89 -17.54 -0.31
C ASP A 255 7.24 -18.29 0.86
N PHE A 256 7.80 -19.46 1.20
CA PHE A 256 7.33 -20.26 2.34
C PHE A 256 7.45 -19.48 3.65
N PHE A 257 8.62 -18.93 3.98
CA PHE A 257 8.82 -18.14 5.20
C PHE A 257 7.89 -16.95 5.28
N ARG A 258 7.68 -16.23 4.18
CA ARG A 258 6.74 -15.11 4.11
C ARG A 258 5.31 -15.58 4.39
N SER A 259 4.88 -16.68 3.77
CA SER A 259 3.55 -17.24 3.98
C SER A 259 3.31 -17.71 5.42
N GLU A 260 4.28 -18.37 6.03
CA GLU A 260 4.20 -18.84 7.42
C GLU A 260 4.20 -17.69 8.42
N GLN A 261 4.99 -16.65 8.16
CA GLN A 261 4.99 -15.45 9.00
C GLN A 261 3.63 -14.73 8.95
N LEU A 262 3.03 -14.59 7.76
CA LEU A 262 1.68 -14.02 7.61
C LEU A 262 0.64 -14.88 8.35
N ARG A 263 0.70 -16.20 8.20
CA ARG A 263 -0.18 -17.15 8.90
C ARG A 263 -0.06 -17.02 10.42
N LYS A 264 1.17 -16.97 10.93
CA LYS A 264 1.44 -16.80 12.37
C LYS A 264 0.92 -15.46 12.88
N ASN A 265 1.13 -14.38 12.14
CA ASN A 265 0.63 -13.05 12.50
C ASN A 265 -0.89 -13.04 12.59
N GLN A 266 -1.59 -13.61 11.60
CA GLN A 266 -3.05 -13.71 11.60
C GLN A 266 -3.58 -14.54 12.77
N LEU A 267 -2.97 -15.69 13.07
CA LEU A 267 -3.33 -16.51 14.22
C LEU A 267 -3.11 -15.77 15.54
N ASN A 268 -2.00 -15.06 15.68
CA ASN A 268 -1.71 -14.25 16.87
C ASN A 268 -2.74 -13.12 17.05
N ILE A 269 -3.06 -12.38 15.98
CA ILE A 269 -4.08 -11.32 16.03
C ILE A 269 -5.43 -11.91 16.44
N SER A 270 -5.85 -13.01 15.81
CA SER A 270 -7.13 -13.66 16.12
C SER A 270 -7.21 -14.13 17.58
N ASN A 271 -6.13 -14.76 18.08
CA ASN A 271 -6.04 -15.18 19.48
C ASN A 271 -6.06 -13.98 20.44
N ASN A 272 -5.35 -12.90 20.11
CA ASN A 272 -5.33 -11.69 20.92
C ASN A 272 -6.70 -11.01 20.97
N LEU A 273 -7.41 -10.95 19.84
CA LEU A 273 -8.78 -10.41 19.77
C LEU A 273 -9.76 -11.25 20.58
N LEU A 274 -9.65 -12.59 20.53
CA LEU A 274 -10.46 -13.49 21.35
C LEU A 274 -10.16 -13.30 22.84
N TRP A 275 -8.87 -13.21 23.20
CA TRP A 275 -8.47 -12.96 24.59
C TRP A 275 -8.99 -11.61 25.09
N TRP A 276 -8.79 -10.55 24.32
CA TRP A 276 -9.31 -9.21 24.60
C TRP A 276 -10.84 -9.24 24.80
N ARG A 277 -11.56 -9.87 23.87
CA ARG A 277 -13.02 -9.97 23.92
C ARG A 277 -13.52 -10.76 25.13
N GLN A 278 -12.81 -11.82 25.53
CA GLN A 278 -13.21 -12.70 26.64
C GLN A 278 -12.87 -12.11 28.01
N SER A 279 -11.69 -11.48 28.12
CA SER A 279 -11.23 -10.86 29.35
C SER A 279 -12.02 -9.59 29.71
N LEU A 280 -12.48 -8.85 28.69
CA LEU A 280 -13.14 -7.55 28.84
C LEU A 280 -12.36 -6.62 29.79
N TYR A 281 -11.05 -6.59 29.58
CA TYR A 281 -10.10 -5.81 30.35
C TYR A 281 -9.48 -4.72 29.47
N SER A 282 -9.45 -3.49 29.98
CA SER A 282 -8.79 -2.37 29.31
C SER A 282 -7.35 -2.28 29.76
N GLU A 283 -6.42 -2.41 28.81
CA GLU A 283 -5.00 -2.15 29.07
C GLU A 283 -4.76 -0.65 29.25
N THR A 284 -5.43 0.20 28.47
CA THR A 284 -5.32 1.66 28.60
C THR A 284 -5.87 2.21 29.91
N ALA A 285 -6.93 1.62 30.47
CA ALA A 285 -7.46 2.03 31.79
C ALA A 285 -6.92 1.20 32.97
N ALA A 286 -6.15 0.14 32.69
CA ALA A 286 -5.70 -0.85 33.67
C ALA A 286 -6.83 -1.38 34.58
N MET A 287 -8.02 -1.64 34.01
CA MET A 287 -9.16 -2.18 34.74
C MET A 287 -10.18 -2.86 33.80
N PRO A 288 -11.08 -3.71 34.33
CA PRO A 288 -12.19 -4.27 33.55
C PRO A 288 -13.09 -3.18 32.97
N TYR A 289 -13.51 -3.30 31.70
CA TYR A 289 -14.41 -2.32 31.06
C TYR A 289 -15.72 -2.13 31.83
N ARG A 290 -16.20 -3.20 32.50
CA ARG A 290 -17.41 -3.17 33.34
C ARG A 290 -17.32 -2.24 34.55
N LYS A 291 -16.12 -1.78 34.90
CA LYS A 291 -15.88 -0.82 36.00
C LYS A 291 -15.72 0.62 35.51
N LEU A 292 -15.65 0.84 34.20
CA LEU A 292 -15.60 2.17 33.61
C LEU A 292 -17.01 2.77 33.54
N ASP A 293 -17.07 4.10 33.48
CA ASP A 293 -18.27 4.79 33.05
C ASP A 293 -18.67 4.29 31.65
N SER A 294 -19.94 3.95 31.46
CA SER A 294 -20.45 3.40 30.19
C SER A 294 -20.14 4.30 29.00
N LEU A 295 -20.09 5.62 29.21
CA LEU A 295 -19.78 6.59 28.16
C LEU A 295 -18.29 6.64 27.78
N LEU A 296 -17.40 6.07 28.60
CA LEU A 296 -15.96 5.99 28.32
C LEU A 296 -15.55 4.65 27.68
N VAL A 297 -16.40 3.62 27.82
CA VAL A 297 -16.14 2.27 27.28
C VAL A 297 -15.86 2.28 25.77
N PRO A 298 -16.62 2.99 24.91
CA PRO A 298 -16.39 2.98 23.46
C PRO A 298 -14.98 3.41 23.08
N LEU A 299 -14.49 4.50 23.67
CA LEU A 299 -13.16 5.04 23.38
C LEU A 299 -12.05 4.09 23.84
N HIS A 300 -12.14 3.58 25.07
CA HIS A 300 -11.14 2.66 25.60
C HIS A 300 -11.09 1.36 24.77
N MET A 301 -12.25 0.78 24.45
CA MET A 301 -12.31 -0.42 23.61
C MET A 301 -11.77 -0.18 22.20
N ALA A 302 -12.10 0.96 21.58
CA ALA A 302 -11.57 1.32 20.27
C ALA A 302 -10.04 1.45 20.28
N ILE A 303 -9.47 2.12 21.30
CA ILE A 303 -8.02 2.28 21.44
C ILE A 303 -7.33 0.93 21.70
N ASP A 304 -7.85 0.14 22.66
CA ASP A 304 -7.27 -1.14 23.01
C ASP A 304 -7.32 -2.11 21.82
N MET A 305 -8.45 -2.16 21.10
CA MET A 305 -8.58 -2.96 19.88
C MET A 305 -7.66 -2.43 18.76
N ALA A 306 -7.54 -1.11 18.59
CA ALA A 306 -6.64 -0.54 17.60
C ALA A 306 -5.18 -0.95 17.83
N ASN A 307 -4.74 -1.14 19.08
CA ASN A 307 -3.39 -1.62 19.38
C ASN A 307 -3.17 -3.09 18.96
N LEU A 308 -4.23 -3.89 18.78
CA LEU A 308 -4.17 -5.31 18.40
C LEU A 308 -4.23 -5.53 16.89
N LEU A 309 -4.64 -4.52 16.13
CA LEU A 309 -4.94 -4.64 14.71
C LEU A 309 -3.86 -3.98 13.85
N PRO A 310 -3.58 -4.50 12.64
CA PRO A 310 -2.88 -3.75 11.61
C PRO A 310 -3.71 -2.55 11.12
N GLU A 311 -3.19 -1.80 10.14
CA GLU A 311 -3.86 -0.62 9.53
C GLU A 311 -5.23 -0.97 8.93
N VAL A 312 -5.34 -2.07 8.20
CA VAL A 312 -6.57 -2.56 7.58
C VAL A 312 -7.05 -3.81 8.30
N TYR A 313 -8.36 -3.97 8.43
CA TYR A 313 -8.99 -5.08 9.15
C TYR A 313 -10.30 -5.51 8.47
N PRO A 314 -10.73 -6.76 8.65
CA PRO A 314 -11.97 -7.25 8.04
C PRO A 314 -13.19 -6.66 8.76
N PRO A 315 -14.33 -6.46 8.06
CA PRO A 315 -15.56 -5.90 8.65
C PRO A 315 -16.05 -6.62 9.91
N ALA A 316 -15.79 -7.93 10.03
CA ALA A 316 -16.14 -8.72 11.21
C ALA A 316 -15.52 -8.19 12.52
N VAL A 317 -14.41 -7.44 12.45
CA VAL A 317 -13.78 -6.79 13.61
C VAL A 317 -14.67 -5.67 14.17
N GLU A 318 -15.38 -4.92 13.31
CA GLU A 318 -16.32 -3.89 13.76
C GLU A 318 -17.50 -4.53 14.49
N SER A 319 -18.04 -5.63 13.96
CA SER A 319 -19.08 -6.41 14.64
C SER A 319 -18.58 -6.99 15.97
N LEU A 320 -17.34 -7.48 16.02
CA LEU A 320 -16.73 -7.96 17.27
C LEU A 320 -16.63 -6.84 18.31
N LEU A 321 -16.25 -5.62 17.89
CA LEU A 321 -16.16 -4.44 18.76
C LEU A 321 -17.54 -4.05 19.30
N PHE A 322 -18.53 -3.96 18.43
CA PHE A 322 -19.91 -3.66 18.81
C PHE A 322 -20.41 -4.64 19.88
N GLU A 323 -20.25 -5.94 19.64
CA GLU A 323 -20.64 -6.99 20.58
C GLU A 323 -19.82 -6.97 21.88
N ALA A 324 -18.57 -6.51 21.83
CA ALA A 324 -17.75 -6.33 23.03
C ALA A 324 -18.29 -5.23 23.93
N VAL A 325 -18.69 -4.10 23.33
CA VAL A 325 -19.32 -2.99 24.05
C VAL A 325 -20.59 -3.49 24.73
N LEU A 326 -21.51 -4.13 23.99
CA LEU A 326 -22.73 -4.70 24.57
C LEU A 326 -22.45 -5.66 25.73
N ALA A 327 -21.44 -6.52 25.62
CA ALA A 327 -21.09 -7.45 26.70
C ALA A 327 -20.45 -6.79 27.94
N ALA A 328 -19.93 -5.57 27.81
CA ALA A 328 -19.39 -4.79 28.92
C ALA A 328 -20.46 -3.96 29.63
N ILE A 329 -21.39 -3.33 28.90
CA ILE A 329 -22.35 -2.36 29.47
C ILE A 329 -23.82 -2.80 29.43
N GLY A 330 -24.13 -3.96 28.85
CA GLY A 330 -25.48 -4.53 28.80
C GLY A 330 -26.45 -3.66 28.01
N SER A 331 -27.70 -3.56 28.49
CA SER A 331 -28.78 -2.83 27.83
C SER A 331 -28.49 -1.34 27.60
N ARG A 332 -27.58 -0.74 28.38
CA ARG A 332 -27.13 0.65 28.13
C ARG A 332 -26.42 0.81 26.79
N GLY A 333 -25.86 -0.26 26.24
CA GLY A 333 -25.20 -0.21 24.94
C GLY A 333 -26.18 -0.07 23.77
N GLU A 334 -27.46 -0.30 23.99
CA GLU A 334 -28.53 -0.09 23.00
C GLU A 334 -29.10 1.34 23.07
N GLU A 335 -28.74 2.12 24.08
CA GLU A 335 -29.15 3.52 24.19
C GLU A 335 -28.42 4.37 23.16
N GLU A 336 -29.17 5.21 22.44
CA GLU A 336 -28.59 6.21 21.56
C GLU A 336 -28.06 7.39 22.39
N ILE A 337 -26.79 7.72 22.20
CA ILE A 337 -26.12 8.83 22.87
C ILE A 337 -25.69 9.84 21.82
N SER A 338 -25.96 11.10 22.08
CA SER A 338 -25.53 12.18 21.19
C SER A 338 -24.02 12.43 21.28
N MET A 339 -23.42 12.92 20.20
CA MET A 339 -22.02 13.35 20.18
C MET A 339 -21.72 14.37 21.28
N GLY A 340 -22.64 15.31 21.53
CA GLY A 340 -22.53 16.31 22.58
C GLY A 340 -22.45 15.69 23.98
N GLU A 341 -23.32 14.74 24.30
CA GLU A 341 -23.32 14.03 25.59
C GLU A 341 -22.06 13.19 25.78
N LEU A 342 -21.64 12.49 24.72
CA LEU A 342 -20.41 11.69 24.74
C LEU A 342 -19.19 12.59 24.98
N MET A 343 -19.11 13.70 24.25
CA MET A 343 -18.05 14.69 24.44
C MET A 343 -18.06 15.23 25.87
N ASP A 344 -19.21 15.63 26.42
CA ASP A 344 -19.32 16.14 27.80
C ASP A 344 -18.97 15.10 28.87
N ALA A 345 -19.19 13.81 28.62
CA ALA A 345 -18.70 12.74 29.49
C ALA A 345 -17.17 12.65 29.46
N HIS A 346 -16.58 12.72 28.27
CA HIS A 346 -15.13 12.70 28.09
C HIS A 346 -14.46 13.94 28.72
N LYS A 347 -15.11 15.11 28.61
CA LYS A 347 -14.65 16.35 29.25
C LYS A 347 -14.49 16.24 30.76
N ARG A 348 -15.32 15.41 31.40
CA ARG A 348 -15.34 15.23 32.86
C ARG A 348 -14.37 14.15 33.34
N SER A 349 -13.74 13.41 32.43
CA SER A 349 -12.90 12.26 32.77
C SER A 349 -11.40 12.60 32.76
N ILE A 350 -10.77 12.49 33.93
CA ILE A 350 -9.31 12.62 34.11
C ILE A 350 -8.57 11.43 33.47
N THR A 351 -9.24 10.29 33.27
CA THR A 351 -8.64 9.04 32.79
C THR A 351 -8.15 9.13 31.34
N ILE A 352 -8.74 9.99 30.51
CA ILE A 352 -8.40 10.09 29.08
C ILE A 352 -7.10 10.87 28.85
N GLU A 353 -6.80 11.87 29.68
CA GLU A 353 -5.60 12.72 29.55
C GLU A 353 -4.29 11.91 29.63
N GLY A 354 -4.31 10.79 30.38
CA GLY A 354 -3.18 9.91 30.57
C GLY A 354 -2.84 9.03 29.36
N ILE A 355 -3.74 8.90 28.38
CA ILE A 355 -3.57 7.94 27.28
C ILE A 355 -2.55 8.48 26.26
N ALA A 356 -1.37 7.87 26.20
CA ALA A 356 -0.27 8.29 25.33
C ALA A 356 -0.68 8.40 23.85
N ARG A 357 -1.51 7.47 23.38
CA ARG A 357 -2.03 7.47 22.01
C ARG A 357 -2.87 8.71 21.71
N VAL A 358 -3.79 9.08 22.61
CA VAL A 358 -4.60 10.31 22.48
C VAL A 358 -3.71 11.55 22.37
N LYS A 359 -2.57 11.59 23.08
CA LYS A 359 -1.60 12.70 22.95
C LYS A 359 -0.93 12.78 21.58
N GLY A 360 -0.77 11.65 20.88
CA GLY A 360 -0.20 11.62 19.53
C GLY A 360 -1.16 12.09 18.43
N LEU A 361 -2.46 12.14 18.70
CA LEU A 361 -3.51 12.50 17.73
C LEU A 361 -3.83 14.01 17.68
N ARG A 362 -2.99 14.85 18.29
CA ARG A 362 -3.22 16.29 18.39
C ARG A 362 -3.02 16.98 17.04
N ILE A 363 -3.81 18.02 16.78
CA ILE A 363 -3.67 18.87 15.59
C ILE A 363 -3.79 20.35 15.95
N THR A 364 -3.41 21.21 15.01
CA THR A 364 -3.56 22.67 15.14
C THR A 364 -5.03 23.06 15.30
N LEU A 365 -5.34 23.82 16.35
CA LEU A 365 -6.67 24.39 16.62
C LEU A 365 -7.08 25.35 15.49
N GLY A 366 -8.36 25.36 15.11
CA GLY A 366 -8.89 26.30 14.10
C GLY A 366 -9.46 25.64 12.84
N ASN A 367 -9.18 24.36 12.63
CA ASN A 367 -9.55 23.62 11.43
C ASN A 367 -10.53 22.48 11.76
N ARG A 368 -11.31 22.04 10.76
CA ARG A 368 -12.07 20.78 10.85
C ARG A 368 -11.16 19.62 11.21
N SER A 369 -11.67 18.75 12.08
CA SER A 369 -10.91 17.65 12.66
C SER A 369 -11.79 16.43 12.89
N LEU A 370 -11.15 15.26 12.93
CA LEU A 370 -11.80 14.03 13.35
C LEU A 370 -12.27 14.14 14.81
N PHE A 371 -13.31 13.38 15.16
CA PHE A 371 -13.88 13.46 16.49
C PHE A 371 -12.88 13.05 17.58
N ILE A 372 -12.07 12.01 17.32
CA ILE A 372 -11.00 11.57 18.20
C ILE A 372 -9.92 12.66 18.41
N GLN A 373 -9.64 13.47 17.39
CA GLN A 373 -8.68 14.57 17.48
C GLN A 373 -9.26 15.73 18.29
N SER A 374 -10.56 15.99 18.16
CA SER A 374 -11.27 16.95 19.02
C SER A 374 -11.24 16.54 20.50
N ILE A 375 -11.45 15.25 20.80
CA ILE A 375 -11.28 14.72 22.16
C ILE A 375 -9.83 14.90 22.64
N ALA A 376 -8.85 14.58 21.79
CA ALA A 376 -7.43 14.72 22.12
C ALA A 376 -7.02 16.18 22.41
N ASN A 377 -7.50 17.12 21.61
CA ASN A 377 -7.25 18.55 21.78
C ASN A 377 -7.92 19.08 23.07
N PHE A 378 -9.10 18.55 23.44
CA PHE A 378 -9.82 18.96 24.64
C PHE A 378 -9.07 18.63 25.92
N CYS A 379 -8.44 17.46 26.00
CA CYS A 379 -7.71 17.05 27.21
C CYS A 379 -6.59 18.03 27.63
N ILE A 380 -6.22 19.00 26.80
CA ILE A 380 -5.13 19.97 27.07
C ILE A 380 -5.68 21.40 27.16
N HIS A 381 -6.57 21.76 26.25
CA HIS A 381 -7.16 23.09 26.18
C HIS A 381 -8.58 22.98 26.73
N ALA A 382 -8.78 23.30 28.02
CA ALA A 382 -10.08 23.28 28.71
C ALA A 382 -11.18 24.16 28.07
N LYS A 383 -10.88 24.79 26.93
CA LYS A 383 -11.82 25.36 25.96
C LYS A 383 -11.59 24.67 24.62
N LEU A 384 -12.54 23.83 24.19
CA LEU A 384 -12.79 23.69 22.76
C LEU A 384 -14.07 24.44 22.42
N ASP A 385 -13.99 25.22 21.35
CA ASP A 385 -15.18 25.57 20.59
C ASP A 385 -15.61 24.31 19.81
N ILE A 386 -16.88 23.96 19.92
CA ILE A 386 -17.58 22.85 19.24
C ILE A 386 -17.65 22.97 17.70
N PRO A 387 -17.54 24.13 17.02
CA PRO A 387 -17.87 24.27 15.60
C PRO A 387 -16.79 23.73 14.64
N GLN A 388 -15.87 22.88 15.10
CA GLN A 388 -14.81 22.24 14.29
C GLN A 388 -15.00 20.73 14.10
N LEU A 389 -16.13 20.20 14.59
CA LEU A 389 -16.56 18.85 14.30
C LEU A 389 -17.39 18.86 13.02
N ASP A 390 -17.15 17.90 12.13
CA ASP A 390 -17.86 17.74 10.86
C ASP A 390 -19.38 17.50 10.98
N PHE A 391 -19.91 17.37 12.21
CA PHE A 391 -21.27 16.90 12.46
C PHE A 391 -22.03 17.77 13.44
N ASP A 392 -23.36 17.73 13.27
CA ASP A 392 -24.28 18.25 14.27
C ASP A 392 -24.04 17.51 15.59
N SER A 393 -23.80 18.26 16.67
CA SER A 393 -23.73 17.79 18.05
C SER A 393 -24.91 16.89 18.46
N LYS A 394 -26.04 16.97 17.74
CA LYS A 394 -27.24 16.14 17.91
C LYS A 394 -27.15 14.77 17.25
N THR A 395 -26.11 14.49 16.46
CA THR A 395 -25.90 13.16 15.88
C THR A 395 -25.85 12.14 17.00
N SER A 396 -26.75 11.17 16.94
CA SER A 396 -26.99 10.19 17.98
C SER A 396 -26.85 8.80 17.40
N MET A 397 -26.18 7.92 18.13
CA MET A 397 -26.00 6.51 17.77
C MET A 397 -25.71 5.69 19.02
N THR A 398 -25.73 4.37 18.89
CA THR A 398 -25.44 3.48 20.01
C THR A 398 -23.99 3.59 20.45
N LEU A 399 -23.69 3.19 21.69
CA LEU A 399 -22.31 3.16 22.19
C LEU A 399 -21.43 2.16 21.42
N GLY A 400 -22.02 1.12 20.83
CA GLY A 400 -21.33 0.21 19.91
C GLY A 400 -20.91 0.89 18.62
N ASP A 401 -21.81 1.68 18.02
CA ASP A 401 -21.51 2.47 16.81
C ASP A 401 -20.46 3.55 17.07
N TRP A 402 -20.52 4.22 18.23
CA TRP A 402 -19.46 5.15 18.65
C TRP A 402 -18.10 4.48 18.78
N ALA A 403 -18.05 3.23 19.26
CA ALA A 403 -16.79 2.49 19.34
C ALA A 403 -16.22 2.21 17.95
N ILE A 404 -17.07 1.80 17.00
CA ILE A 404 -16.69 1.60 15.59
C ILE A 404 -16.20 2.93 15.00
N TRP A 405 -16.91 4.03 15.25
CA TRP A 405 -16.51 5.36 14.79
C TRP A 405 -15.09 5.70 15.22
N PHE A 406 -14.80 5.57 16.53
CA PHE A 406 -13.48 5.82 17.07
C PHE A 406 -12.42 4.88 16.49
N LEU A 407 -12.74 3.58 16.35
CA LEU A 407 -11.80 2.62 15.76
C LEU A 407 -11.40 3.04 14.35
N ARG A 408 -12.36 3.43 13.52
CA ARG A 408 -12.13 3.86 12.14
C ARG A 408 -11.25 5.11 12.06
N GLU A 409 -11.54 6.13 12.87
CA GLU A 409 -10.71 7.36 12.89
C GLU A 409 -9.30 7.07 13.40
N ILE A 410 -9.17 6.28 14.46
CA ILE A 410 -7.86 5.86 15.00
C ILE A 410 -7.05 5.11 13.93
N LYS A 411 -7.71 4.22 13.17
CA LYS A 411 -7.05 3.41 12.14
C LYS A 411 -6.72 4.19 10.87
N ALA A 412 -7.55 5.17 10.52
CA ALA A 412 -7.23 6.13 9.47
C ALA A 412 -5.96 6.91 9.83
N LEU A 413 -5.87 7.42 11.06
CA LEU A 413 -4.69 8.15 11.52
C LEU A 413 -3.44 7.25 11.57
N ASP A 414 -3.55 6.01 12.07
CA ASP A 414 -2.44 5.05 12.05
C ASP A 414 -1.86 4.85 10.65
N ALA A 415 -2.74 4.66 9.65
CA ALA A 415 -2.32 4.46 8.27
C ALA A 415 -1.59 5.69 7.74
N LEU A 416 -2.10 6.89 8.01
CA LEU A 416 -1.49 8.15 7.56
C LEU A 416 -0.14 8.46 8.22
N PHE A 417 0.11 7.97 9.43
CA PHE A 417 1.41 8.11 10.11
C PHE A 417 2.50 7.18 9.56
N LEU A 418 2.14 6.16 8.78
CA LEU A 418 3.05 5.19 8.18
C LEU A 418 2.85 5.15 6.66
N PRO A 419 3.18 6.23 5.92
CA PRO A 419 2.97 6.30 4.48
C PRO A 419 3.72 5.19 3.73
N ASP A 420 3.15 4.76 2.59
CA ASP A 420 3.82 3.80 1.71
C ASP A 420 5.11 4.43 1.15
N GLU A 421 6.12 3.60 0.91
CA GLU A 421 7.33 4.03 0.20
C GLU A 421 6.95 4.43 -1.23
N ILE A 422 7.14 5.71 -1.57
CA ILE A 422 6.89 6.22 -2.91
C ILE A 422 8.12 5.88 -3.75
N GLU A 423 7.98 4.94 -4.70
CA GLU A 423 8.98 4.80 -5.76
C GLU A 423 9.02 6.11 -6.54
N GLN A 424 10.08 6.90 -6.35
CA GLN A 424 10.36 8.04 -7.20
C GLN A 424 10.60 7.51 -8.61
N LEU A 425 9.64 7.71 -9.51
CA LEU A 425 9.89 7.58 -10.94
C LEU A 425 10.98 8.60 -11.26
N GLU A 426 12.19 8.11 -11.55
CA GLU A 426 13.24 8.91 -12.17
C GLU A 426 12.59 9.62 -13.37
N GLU A 427 12.53 10.95 -13.31
CA GLU A 427 12.18 11.76 -14.47
C GLU A 427 13.17 11.38 -15.57
N GLN A 428 12.70 10.66 -16.58
CA GLN A 428 13.44 10.47 -17.81
C GLN A 428 13.53 11.86 -18.48
N ALA A 429 14.65 12.53 -18.23
CA ALA A 429 15.06 13.79 -18.84
C ALA A 429 15.31 13.66 -20.34
#